data_AF-A0A8X7C816-F1
#
_entry.id   AF-A0A8X7C816-F1
#
_cell.length_a   1.000
_cell.length_b   1.000
_cell.length_c   1.000
_cell.angle_alpha   90.00
_cell.angle_beta   90.00
_cell.angle_gamma   90.00
#
_symmetry.space_group_name_H-M   'P 1'
#
loop_
_entity.id
_entity.type
_entity.pdbx_description
1 polymer ?
#
loop_
_entity_poly.entity_id
_entity_poly.type
_entity_poly.pdbx_seq_one_letter_code
_entity_poly.pdbx_strand_id
1 'polypeptide(L)'
;MQHQLFGRETSCQLHDVYELLICSLDESYSLRVEMFSEKKICGKVPKVSSPVVINELNRWGIILSDLASEDCEIDILIGANVAGILFMGKSIELEEALFLLKTRLGFVLTGKQRVFGKCNEECDTLF
;
A
#
# COMPACT_ATOMS: atom_id res chain seq x y z
N MET A 1 19.14 12.08 13.55
CA MET A 1 19.24 11.59 12.16
C MET A 1 18.18 12.34 11.37
N GLN A 2 18.51 12.96 10.24
CA GLN A 2 17.58 13.82 9.50
C GLN A 2 16.95 12.99 8.38
N HIS A 3 15.63 12.84 8.39
CA HIS A 3 14.91 12.06 7.39
C HIS A 3 14.53 12.96 6.22
N GLN A 4 14.93 12.61 5.01
CA GLN A 4 14.47 13.24 3.77
C GLN A 4 13.46 12.31 3.11
N LEU A 5 12.19 12.67 3.16
CA LEU A 5 11.12 12.00 2.43
C LEU A 5 10.73 12.93 1.26
N PHE A 6 10.92 12.46 0.02
CA PHE A 6 10.64 13.18 -1.23
C PHE A 6 11.30 14.57 -1.40
N GLY A 7 12.50 14.77 -0.82
CA GLY A 7 13.30 15.99 -1.03
C GLY A 7 12.85 17.19 -0.19
N ARG A 8 11.96 16.98 0.78
CA ARG A 8 11.53 18.01 1.73
C ARG A 8 12.19 17.77 3.08
N GLU A 9 12.81 18.82 3.62
CA GLU A 9 13.45 18.79 4.92
C GLU A 9 12.40 18.99 6.01
N THR A 10 12.24 17.99 6.88
CA THR A 10 11.39 18.09 8.07
C THR A 10 12.25 18.24 9.32
N SER A 11 11.67 18.83 10.36
CA SER A 11 12.31 18.89 11.67
C SER A 11 12.58 17.48 12.19
N CYS A 12 13.74 17.26 12.80
CA CYS A 12 14.05 15.99 13.45
C CYS A 12 12.98 15.66 14.50
N GLN A 13 12.42 14.46 14.43
CA GLN A 13 11.43 13.95 15.37
C GLN A 13 11.97 12.70 16.08
N LEU A 14 11.46 12.44 17.28
CA LEU A 14 11.74 11.22 18.03
C LEU A 14 10.61 10.24 17.73
N HIS A 15 10.99 9.05 17.27
CA HIS A 15 10.08 7.95 17.01
C HIS A 15 10.48 6.76 17.88
N ASP A 16 9.47 6.07 18.42
CA ASP A 16 9.72 4.75 18.99
C ASP A 16 10.01 3.78 17.85
N VAL A 17 10.84 2.78 18.13
CA VAL A 17 11.17 1.73 17.18
C VAL A 17 10.61 0.41 17.69
N TYR A 18 9.88 -0.28 16.83
CA TYR A 18 9.28 -1.57 17.11
C TYR A 18 9.79 -2.61 16.11
N GLU A 19 10.12 -3.81 16.59
CA GLU A 19 10.33 -4.97 15.72
C GLU A 19 8.99 -5.67 15.51
N LEU A 20 8.57 -5.76 14.24
CA LEU A 20 7.37 -6.49 13.84
C LEU A 20 7.73 -7.76 13.07
N LEU A 21 6.99 -8.84 13.32
CA LEU A 21 6.99 -10.03 12.48
C LEU A 21 5.77 -9.98 11.55
N ILE A 22 6.02 -9.84 10.25
CA ILE A 22 4.98 -9.84 9.23
C ILE A 22 4.95 -11.22 8.58
N CYS A 23 3.77 -11.86 8.54
CA CYS A 23 3.57 -13.20 7.97
C CYS A 23 2.59 -13.16 6.80
N SER A 24 2.79 -14.03 5.81
CA SER A 24 1.76 -14.36 4.84
C SER A 24 0.60 -15.10 5.53
N LEU A 25 -0.61 -15.00 4.99
CA LEU A 25 -1.80 -15.65 5.55
C LEU A 25 -1.72 -17.19 5.57
N ASP A 26 -0.92 -17.76 4.66
CA ASP A 26 -0.64 -19.20 4.60
C ASP A 26 0.59 -19.60 5.43
N GLU A 27 1.19 -18.65 6.16
CA GLU A 27 2.38 -18.81 7.00
C GLU A 27 3.63 -19.31 6.25
N SER A 28 3.60 -19.37 4.92
CA SER A 28 4.72 -19.85 4.09
C SER A 28 5.91 -18.88 4.06
N TYR A 29 5.68 -17.61 4.39
CA TYR A 29 6.69 -16.58 4.43
C TYR A 29 6.52 -15.68 5.64
N SER A 30 7.63 -15.29 6.26
CA SER A 30 7.67 -14.25 7.29
C SER A 30 8.91 -13.38 7.16
N LEU A 31 8.80 -12.15 7.66
CA LEU A 31 9.87 -11.17 7.66
C LEU A 31 9.83 -10.37 8.96
N ARG A 32 10.99 -10.22 9.62
CA ARG A 32 11.18 -9.27 10.71
C ARG A 32 11.61 -7.93 10.15
N VAL A 33 10.97 -6.86 10.61
CA VAL A 33 11.27 -5.49 10.21
C VAL A 33 11.23 -4.56 11.41
N GLU A 34 12.20 -3.67 11.49
CA GLU A 34 12.15 -2.53 12.40
C GLU A 34 11.31 -1.41 11.77
N MET A 35 10.37 -0.87 12.53
CA MET A 35 9.45 0.17 12.09
C MET A 35 9.37 1.31 13.10
N PHE A 36 9.24 2.53 12.59
CA PHE A 36 9.06 3.72 13.40
C PHE A 36 7.58 3.91 13.75
N SER A 37 7.33 4.37 14.98
CA SER A 37 6.00 4.78 15.39
C SER A 37 5.62 6.12 14.80
N GLU A 38 4.39 6.21 14.32
CA GLU A 38 3.81 7.44 13.81
C GLU A 38 2.38 7.61 14.29
N LYS A 39 2.04 8.82 14.74
CA LYS A 39 0.67 9.13 15.18
C LYS A 39 -0.30 9.10 14.00
N LYS A 40 0.17 9.48 12.82
CA LYS A 40 -0.59 9.45 11.57
C LYS A 40 0.37 9.21 10.42
N ILE A 41 0.26 8.05 9.79
CA ILE A 41 1.08 7.67 8.63
C ILE A 41 0.65 8.46 7.39
N CYS A 42 -0.65 8.48 7.08
CA CYS A 42 -1.19 9.19 5.93
C CYS A 42 -2.66 9.60 6.13
N GLY A 43 -3.22 10.33 5.16
CA GLY A 43 -4.66 10.56 5.07
C GLY A 43 -5.42 9.31 4.62
N LYS A 44 -6.70 9.48 4.30
CA LYS A 44 -7.53 8.39 3.77
C LYS A 44 -6.96 7.88 2.45
N VAL A 45 -6.86 6.57 2.30
CA VAL A 45 -6.43 5.93 1.05
C VAL A 45 -7.67 5.61 0.22
N PRO A 46 -7.74 6.04 -1.06
CA PRO A 46 -8.87 5.70 -1.91
C PRO A 46 -8.94 4.19 -2.14
N LYS A 47 -10.15 3.63 -2.01
CA LYS A 47 -10.40 2.21 -2.25
C LYS A 47 -10.65 1.90 -3.72
N VAL A 48 -10.36 0.66 -4.10
CA VAL A 48 -10.75 0.14 -5.41
C VAL A 48 -12.27 0.01 -5.46
N SER A 49 -12.90 0.79 -6.33
CA SER A 49 -14.36 0.82 -6.47
C SER A 49 -14.86 0.42 -7.86
N SER A 50 -13.97 0.24 -8.84
CA SER A 50 -14.36 -0.17 -10.20
C SER A 50 -14.92 -1.60 -10.17
N PRO A 51 -16.22 -1.80 -10.52
CA PRO A 51 -16.80 -3.14 -10.55
C PRO A 51 -16.12 -4.05 -11.58
N VAL A 52 -15.57 -3.47 -12.64
CA VAL A 52 -14.81 -4.18 -13.68
C VAL A 52 -13.58 -4.83 -13.07
N VAL A 53 -12.77 -4.04 -12.35
CA VAL A 53 -11.55 -4.50 -11.68
C VAL A 53 -11.88 -5.53 -10.60
N ILE A 54 -12.89 -5.28 -9.78
CA ILE A 54 -13.31 -6.22 -8.72
C ILE A 54 -13.74 -7.56 -9.31
N ASN A 55 -14.53 -7.55 -10.38
CA ASN A 55 -14.96 -8.77 -11.06
C ASN A 55 -13.78 -9.52 -11.70
N GLU A 56 -12.82 -8.80 -12.27
CA GLU A 56 -11.59 -9.39 -12.80
C GLU A 56 -10.78 -10.07 -11.70
N LEU A 57 -10.54 -9.39 -10.57
CA LEU A 57 -9.84 -9.97 -9.41
C LEU A 57 -10.53 -11.25 -8.90
N ASN A 58 -11.86 -11.24 -8.81
CA ASN A 58 -12.63 -12.42 -8.43
C ASN A 58 -12.43 -13.60 -9.38
N ARG A 59 -12.30 -13.35 -10.71
CA ARG A 59 -12.01 -14.41 -11.70
C ARG A 59 -10.62 -15.01 -11.50
N TRP A 60 -9.67 -14.24 -10.96
CA TRP A 60 -8.35 -14.72 -10.55
C TRP A 60 -8.34 -15.38 -9.16
N GLY A 61 -9.47 -15.43 -8.47
CA GLY A 61 -9.58 -15.94 -7.10
C GLY A 61 -8.95 -15.02 -6.06
N ILE A 62 -8.85 -13.72 -6.36
CA ILE A 62 -8.26 -12.70 -5.48
C ILE A 62 -9.39 -11.89 -4.86
N ILE A 63 -9.39 -11.84 -3.53
CA ILE A 63 -10.39 -11.13 -2.74
C ILE A 63 -9.73 -9.92 -2.09
N LEU A 64 -10.31 -8.74 -2.28
CA LEU A 64 -9.92 -7.54 -1.56
C LEU A 64 -10.59 -7.56 -0.17
N SER A 65 -9.79 -7.60 0.89
CA SER A 65 -10.28 -7.67 2.27
C SER A 65 -10.78 -6.33 2.80
N ASP A 66 -10.41 -5.23 2.15
CA ASP A 66 -10.65 -3.85 2.55
C ASP A 66 -11.91 -3.22 1.92
N LEU A 67 -12.77 -4.03 1.29
CA LEU A 67 -14.03 -3.58 0.66
C LEU A 67 -15.12 -3.07 1.64
N ALA A 68 -14.83 -3.00 2.94
CA ALA A 68 -15.77 -2.47 3.94
C ALA A 68 -16.17 -1.01 3.66
N SER A 69 -17.33 -0.58 4.15
CA SER A 69 -17.90 0.76 3.90
C SER A 69 -17.11 1.92 4.51
N GLU A 70 -16.32 1.66 5.54
CA GLU A 70 -15.56 2.68 6.27
C GLU A 70 -14.17 2.85 5.68
N ASP A 71 -13.70 4.10 5.53
CA ASP A 71 -12.31 4.37 5.17
C ASP A 71 -11.36 3.77 6.22
N CYS A 72 -10.37 3.00 5.78
CA CYS A 72 -9.38 2.41 6.68
C CYS A 72 -8.14 3.31 6.74
N GLU A 73 -7.58 3.48 7.94
CA GLU A 73 -6.26 4.07 8.10
C GLU A 73 -5.18 3.03 7.76
N ILE A 74 -4.01 3.50 7.32
CA ILE A 74 -2.86 2.63 7.12
C ILE A 74 -2.23 2.33 8.48
N ASP A 75 -2.12 1.05 8.84
CA ASP A 75 -1.41 0.61 10.04
C ASP A 75 0.11 0.50 9.83
N ILE A 76 0.53 0.11 8.61
CA ILE A 76 1.93 -0.19 8.28
C ILE A 76 2.33 0.47 6.96
N LEU A 77 3.37 1.30 6.98
CA LEU A 77 4.02 1.85 5.78
C LEU A 77 5.36 1.16 5.52
N ILE A 78 5.51 0.55 4.36
CA ILE A 78 6.72 -0.18 3.97
C ILE A 78 7.54 0.68 2.98
N GLY A 79 8.74 1.06 3.40
CA GLY A 79 9.68 1.80 2.55
C GLY A 79 10.35 0.93 1.49
N ALA A 80 11.00 1.58 0.52
CA ALA A 80 11.71 0.90 -0.57
C ALA A 80 12.84 -0.03 -0.10
N ASN A 81 13.42 0.26 1.08
CA ASN A 81 14.43 -0.56 1.74
C ASN A 81 13.92 -1.98 2.07
N VAL A 82 12.62 -2.13 2.31
CA VAL A 82 11.98 -3.43 2.62
C VAL A 82 11.19 -3.95 1.43
N ALA A 83 10.49 -3.08 0.69
CA ALA A 83 9.59 -3.47 -0.39
C ALA A 83 10.27 -4.34 -1.48
N GLY A 84 11.55 -4.07 -1.78
CA GLY A 84 12.31 -4.86 -2.76
C GLY A 84 12.41 -6.35 -2.43
N ILE A 85 12.43 -6.72 -1.14
CA ILE A 85 12.51 -8.12 -0.69
C ILE A 85 11.17 -8.84 -0.90
N LEU A 86 10.06 -8.09 -0.88
CA LEU A 86 8.70 -8.62 -0.99
C LEU A 86 8.31 -8.95 -2.44
N PHE A 87 8.85 -8.26 -3.45
CA PHE A 87 8.43 -8.47 -4.84
C PHE A 87 8.97 -9.77 -5.45
N MET A 88 8.12 -10.50 -6.19
CA MET A 88 8.47 -11.79 -6.81
C MET A 88 8.65 -11.73 -8.35
N GLY A 89 8.84 -10.53 -8.92
CA GLY A 89 9.16 -10.34 -10.35
C GLY A 89 8.07 -10.73 -11.36
N LYS A 90 6.91 -11.20 -10.89
CA LYS A 90 5.76 -11.56 -11.74
C LYS A 90 4.67 -10.50 -11.63
N SER A 91 4.24 -9.99 -12.77
CA SER A 91 3.11 -9.07 -12.92
C SER A 91 2.08 -9.64 -13.89
N ILE A 92 0.81 -9.40 -13.60
CA ILE A 92 -0.31 -9.68 -14.51
C ILE A 92 -0.94 -8.34 -14.86
N GLU A 93 -1.06 -8.05 -16.15
CA GLU A 93 -1.81 -6.88 -16.62
C GLU A 93 -3.31 -7.15 -16.47
N LEU A 94 -4.01 -6.17 -15.94
CA LEU A 94 -5.46 -6.16 -15.74
C LEU A 94 -6.10 -5.09 -16.62
N GLU A 95 -7.43 -5.05 -16.63
CA GLU A 95 -8.17 -3.98 -17.29
C GLU A 95 -7.84 -2.59 -16.66
N GLU A 96 -8.17 -1.52 -17.39
CA GLU A 96 -7.96 -0.12 -16.95
C GLU A 96 -6.51 0.29 -16.68
N ALA A 97 -5.51 -0.38 -17.28
CA ALA A 97 -4.08 -0.11 -17.05
C ALA A 97 -3.63 -0.31 -15.60
N LEU A 98 -4.26 -1.29 -14.94
CA LEU A 98 -3.84 -1.82 -13.65
C LEU A 98 -2.98 -3.07 -13.83
N PHE A 99 -2.18 -3.35 -12.81
CA PHE A 99 -1.30 -4.50 -12.74
C PHE A 99 -1.42 -5.15 -11.38
N LEU A 100 -1.45 -6.47 -11.39
CA LEU A 100 -1.33 -7.27 -10.19
C LEU A 100 0.11 -7.74 -10.05
N LEU A 101 0.80 -7.27 -9.00
CA LEU A 101 2.14 -7.68 -8.67
C LEU A 101 2.10 -8.79 -7.62
N LYS A 102 2.73 -9.93 -7.94
CA LYS A 102 2.90 -10.99 -6.95
C LYS A 102 4.01 -10.63 -5.97
N THR A 103 3.70 -10.74 -4.68
CA THR A 103 4.65 -10.55 -3.58
C THR A 103 4.74 -11.82 -2.74
N ARG A 104 5.69 -11.85 -1.80
CA ARG A 104 5.82 -12.92 -0.81
C ARG A 104 4.69 -12.91 0.25
N LEU A 105 3.94 -11.81 0.35
CA LEU A 105 2.83 -11.66 1.29
C LEU A 105 1.45 -11.78 0.61
N GLY A 106 1.40 -11.96 -0.70
CA GLY A 106 0.16 -12.02 -1.47
C GLY A 106 0.28 -11.26 -2.79
N PHE A 107 -0.66 -10.35 -3.04
CA PHE A 107 -0.69 -9.53 -4.25
C PHE A 107 -0.85 -8.05 -3.93
N VAL A 108 -0.25 -7.21 -4.77
CA VAL A 108 -0.44 -5.75 -4.76
C VAL A 108 -1.10 -5.35 -6.06
N LEU A 109 -2.23 -4.65 -5.98
CA LEU A 109 -2.82 -3.98 -7.14
C LEU A 109 -2.15 -2.62 -7.31
N THR A 110 -1.65 -2.32 -8.50
CA THR A 110 -0.96 -1.07 -8.82
C THR A 110 -1.33 -0.57 -10.21
N GLY A 111 -0.99 0.67 -10.53
CA GLY A 111 -1.30 1.28 -11.82
C GLY A 111 -2.19 2.51 -11.69
N LYS A 112 -2.59 3.07 -12.83
CA LYS A 112 -3.33 4.34 -12.85
C LYS A 112 -4.82 4.05 -12.86
N GLN A 113 -5.47 4.24 -11.72
CA GLN A 113 -6.93 4.21 -11.66
C GLN A 113 -7.52 5.46 -12.35
N ARG A 114 -8.57 5.27 -13.16
CA ARG A 114 -9.33 6.39 -13.72
C ARG A 114 -10.30 6.90 -12.64
N VAL A 115 -9.95 8.02 -12.01
CA VAL A 115 -10.84 8.69 -11.05
C VAL A 115 -11.93 9.43 -11.84
N PHE A 116 -13.19 9.01 -11.68
CA PHE A 116 -14.35 9.71 -12.22
C PHE A 116 -14.92 10.66 -11.16
N GLY A 117 -14.50 11.92 -11.19
CA GLY A 117 -14.96 12.97 -10.27
C GLY A 117 -14.07 14.21 -10.36
N LYS A 118 -14.61 15.41 -10.10
CA LYS A 118 -13.77 16.61 -9.97
C LYS A 118 -12.88 16.45 -8.74
N CYS A 119 -11.57 16.58 -8.90
CA CYS A 119 -10.70 16.94 -7.78
C CYS A 119 -11.19 18.27 -7.24
N ASN A 120 -11.78 18.29 -6.06
CA ASN A 120 -11.84 19.52 -5.30
C ASN A 120 -10.39 19.81 -4.90
N GLU A 121 -9.86 20.90 -5.42
CA GLU A 121 -8.54 21.41 -5.05
C GLU A 121 -8.54 21.74 -3.55
N GLU A 122 -8.08 20.78 -2.76
CA GLU A 122 -7.02 20.98 -1.78
C GLU A 122 -6.08 19.78 -1.95
N CYS A 123 -5.26 19.85 -3.01
CA CYS A 123 -4.03 19.08 -3.06
C CYS A 123 -3.07 19.66 -2.03
N ASP A 124 -3.31 19.39 -0.75
CA ASP A 124 -2.18 19.15 0.13
C ASP A 124 -1.49 17.92 -0.46
N THR A 125 -0.42 18.16 -1.20
CA THR A 125 0.52 17.12 -1.66
C THR A 125 0.92 16.29 -0.45
N LEU A 126 0.20 15.19 -0.25
CA LEU A 126 0.63 14.04 0.51
C LEU A 126 1.38 13.16 -0.48
N PHE A 127 2.63 12.88 -0.10
CA PHE A 127 3.74 12.26 -0.84
C PHE A 127 4.61 13.27 -1.61
#